data_AF-A0A377AUT8-F1
#
_entry.id   AF-A0A377AUT8-F1
#
_cell.length_a   1.000
_cell.length_b   1.000
_cell.length_c   1.000
_cell.angle_alpha   90.00
_cell.angle_beta   90.00
_cell.angle_gamma   90.00
#
_symmetry.space_group_name_H-M   'P 1'
#
loop_
_entity.id
_entity.type
_entity.pdbx_description
1 polymer ?
#
loop_
_entity_poly.entity_id
_entity_poly.type
_entity_poly.pdbx_seq_one_letter_code
_entity_poly.pdbx_strand_id
1 'polypeptide(L)'
;MSMAQTAHSQFEQAYQLVVAINGPLARNEAWDVARELLREGVDQRHLAEQVQPLRMRLSELEQRLREQQEAERLLADFCKRQGKNFDIDELEALHQELEARIASLSDSVSNAREERMALRQEQEQLQSRIQSLMQRAPVWLAAQTVSTS
;
A
#
# COMPACT_ATOMS: atom_id res chain seq x y z
N MET A 1 12.91 -16.39 72.50
CA MET A 1 11.97 -15.63 71.67
C MET A 1 10.73 -16.48 71.48
N SER A 2 9.60 -16.06 72.05
CA SER A 2 8.34 -16.84 72.03
C SER A 2 7.57 -16.60 70.73
N MET A 3 6.89 -17.62 70.19
CA MET A 3 6.07 -17.51 68.97
C MET A 3 5.04 -16.36 69.03
N ALA A 4 4.56 -16.04 70.24
CA ALA A 4 3.64 -14.92 70.46
C ALA A 4 4.26 -13.54 70.18
N GLN A 5 5.57 -13.36 70.47
CA GLN A 5 6.28 -12.10 70.20
C GLN A 5 6.50 -11.90 68.70
N THR A 6 6.77 -12.99 67.96
CA THR A 6 6.92 -12.97 66.51
C THR A 6 5.58 -12.71 65.80
N ALA A 7 4.48 -13.28 66.30
CA ALA A 7 3.14 -13.01 65.75
C ALA A 7 2.70 -11.55 65.96
N HIS A 8 3.02 -10.98 67.13
CA HIS A 8 2.70 -9.58 67.42
C HIS A 8 3.49 -8.62 66.53
N SER A 9 4.79 -8.84 66.33
CA SER A 9 5.59 -7.98 65.45
C SER A 9 5.17 -8.06 63.97
N GLN A 10 4.78 -9.24 63.50
CA GLN A 10 4.21 -9.42 62.15
C GLN A 10 2.88 -8.68 61.97
N PHE A 11 2.02 -8.70 63.00
CA PHE A 11 0.76 -7.96 62.98
C PHE A 11 0.97 -6.45 62.94
N GLU A 12 1.87 -5.90 63.77
CA GLU A 12 2.21 -4.47 63.75
C GLU A 12 2.74 -4.01 62.39
N GLN A 13 3.62 -4.81 61.78
CA GLN A 13 4.17 -4.54 60.44
C GLN A 13 3.06 -4.54 59.37
N ALA A 14 2.18 -5.55 59.37
CA ALA A 14 1.07 -5.62 58.44
C ALA A 14 0.07 -4.46 58.64
N TYR A 15 -0.25 -4.11 59.89
CA TYR A 15 -1.12 -2.99 60.21
C TYR A 15 -0.56 -1.65 59.70
N GLN A 16 0.74 -1.40 59.90
CA GLN A 16 1.41 -0.20 59.39
C GLN A 16 1.37 -0.11 57.86
N LEU A 17 1.49 -1.24 57.15
CA LEU A 17 1.36 -1.28 55.68
C LEU A 17 -0.04 -0.89 55.22
N VAL A 18 -1.08 -1.41 55.89
CA VAL A 18 -2.48 -1.07 55.58
C VAL A 18 -2.75 0.40 55.85
N VAL A 19 -2.25 0.94 56.96
CA VAL A 19 -2.36 2.38 57.28
C VAL A 19 -1.64 3.25 56.25
N ALA A 20 -0.47 2.82 55.75
CA ALA A 20 0.27 3.56 54.73
C ALA A 20 -0.45 3.61 53.37
N ILE A 21 -1.22 2.58 53.03
CA ILE A 21 -1.95 2.47 51.76
C ILE A 21 -3.34 3.12 51.86
N ASN A 22 -4.10 2.82 52.92
CA ASN A 22 -5.48 3.27 53.10
C ASN A 22 -5.62 4.61 53.83
N GLY A 23 -4.60 5.03 54.56
CA GLY A 23 -4.72 6.09 55.56
C GLY A 23 -5.08 5.55 56.96
N PRO A 24 -5.21 6.41 57.98
CA PRO A 24 -5.43 6.00 59.37
C PRO A 24 -6.78 5.28 59.57
N LEU A 25 -6.75 4.12 60.20
CA LEU A 25 -7.92 3.29 60.51
C LEU A 25 -7.78 2.57 61.87
N ALA A 26 -8.89 2.08 62.42
CA ALA A 26 -8.84 1.34 63.68
C ALA A 26 -8.26 -0.07 63.49
N ARG A 27 -7.53 -0.59 64.49
CA ARG A 27 -6.88 -1.92 64.41
C ARG A 27 -7.84 -3.07 64.18
N ASN A 28 -9.08 -2.96 64.66
CA ASN A 28 -10.15 -3.94 64.48
C ASN A 28 -10.70 -3.96 63.03
N GLU A 29 -10.55 -2.87 62.29
CA GLU A 29 -11.00 -2.76 60.88
C GLU A 29 -9.91 -3.18 59.89
N ALA A 30 -8.65 -3.21 60.34
CA ALA A 30 -7.50 -3.39 59.46
C ALA A 30 -7.45 -4.71 58.71
N TRP A 31 -8.05 -5.76 59.25
CA TRP A 31 -8.11 -7.04 58.57
C TRP A 31 -9.06 -7.03 57.36
N ASP A 32 -10.23 -6.42 57.52
CA ASP A 32 -11.22 -6.35 56.45
C ASP A 32 -10.74 -5.42 55.33
N VAL A 33 -10.17 -4.26 55.71
CA VAL A 33 -9.55 -3.32 54.77
C VAL A 33 -8.36 -3.95 54.05
N ALA A 34 -7.48 -4.68 54.75
CA ALA A 34 -6.35 -5.36 54.10
C ALA A 34 -6.81 -6.37 53.05
N ARG A 35 -7.88 -7.12 53.36
CA ARG A 35 -8.45 -8.11 52.43
C ARG A 35 -9.04 -7.45 51.19
N GLU A 36 -9.72 -6.33 51.36
CA GLU A 36 -10.29 -5.56 50.26
C GLU A 36 -9.19 -4.97 49.37
N LEU A 37 -8.16 -4.33 49.96
CA LEU A 37 -7.00 -3.81 49.23
C LEU A 37 -6.27 -4.89 48.42
N LEU A 38 -6.12 -6.10 48.98
CA LEU A 38 -5.50 -7.21 48.26
C LEU A 38 -6.35 -7.67 47.08
N ARG A 39 -7.69 -7.69 47.23
CA ARG A 39 -8.61 -8.02 46.15
C ARG A 39 -8.57 -6.96 45.04
N GLU A 40 -8.68 -5.69 45.40
CA GLU A 40 -8.60 -4.57 44.46
C GLU A 40 -7.26 -4.52 43.74
N GLY A 41 -6.16 -4.79 44.44
CA GLY A 41 -4.82 -4.82 43.85
C GLY A 41 -4.65 -5.92 42.79
N VAL A 42 -5.29 -7.08 42.98
CA VAL A 42 -5.31 -8.15 41.95
C VAL A 42 -6.13 -7.71 40.74
N ASP A 43 -7.31 -7.14 40.96
CA ASP A 43 -8.17 -6.65 39.88
C ASP A 43 -7.48 -5.52 39.08
N GLN A 44 -6.81 -4.58 39.75
CA GLN A 44 -6.05 -3.49 39.11
C GLN A 44 -4.85 -4.01 38.32
N ARG A 45 -4.14 -5.04 38.80
CA ARG A 45 -3.04 -5.67 38.04
C ARG A 45 -3.57 -6.30 36.75
N HIS A 46 -4.66 -7.05 36.82
CA HIS A 46 -5.28 -7.64 35.63
C HIS A 46 -5.74 -6.57 34.63
N LEU A 47 -6.30 -5.46 35.11
CA LEU A 47 -6.66 -4.33 34.24
C LEU A 47 -5.42 -3.69 33.60
N ALA A 48 -4.36 -3.46 34.38
CA ALA A 48 -3.11 -2.88 33.89
C ALA A 48 -2.46 -3.75 32.80
N GLU A 49 -2.51 -5.07 32.95
CA GLU A 49 -2.04 -6.03 31.93
C GLU A 49 -2.82 -5.92 30.61
N GLN A 50 -4.12 -5.59 30.66
CA GLN A 50 -4.96 -5.42 29.47
C GLN A 50 -4.73 -4.10 28.73
N VAL A 51 -4.21 -3.07 29.41
CA VAL A 51 -4.00 -1.75 28.80
C VAL A 51 -3.05 -1.82 27.61
N GLN A 52 -1.97 -2.61 27.71
CA GLN A 52 -0.96 -2.65 26.65
C GLN A 52 -1.50 -3.28 25.34
N PRO A 53 -2.17 -4.44 25.35
CA PRO A 53 -2.85 -4.97 24.18
C PRO A 53 -3.88 -3.99 23.57
N LEU A 54 -4.65 -3.30 24.40
CA LEU A 54 -5.65 -2.33 23.93
C LEU A 54 -5.01 -1.13 23.23
N ARG A 55 -3.90 -0.61 23.77
CA ARG A 55 -3.12 0.46 23.13
C ARG A 55 -2.57 0.05 21.77
N MET A 56 -2.03 -1.18 21.67
CA MET A 56 -1.55 -1.70 20.40
C MET A 56 -2.68 -1.78 19.37
N ARG A 57 -3.83 -2.37 19.76
CA ARG A 57 -5.00 -2.46 18.88
C ARG A 57 -5.53 -1.09 18.47
N LEU A 58 -5.55 -0.12 19.39
CA LEU A 58 -5.94 1.25 19.07
C LEU A 58 -5.00 1.86 18.02
N SER A 59 -3.68 1.73 18.20
CA SER A 59 -2.70 2.26 17.26
C SER A 59 -2.82 1.63 15.86
N GLU A 60 -3.13 0.34 15.79
CA GLU A 60 -3.39 -0.37 14.53
C GLU A 60 -4.66 0.16 13.84
N LEU A 61 -5.74 0.37 14.59
CA LEU A 61 -6.98 0.92 14.04
C LEU A 61 -6.79 2.36 13.54
N GLU A 62 -6.04 3.18 14.29
CA GLU A 62 -5.68 4.53 13.85
C GLU A 62 -4.82 4.52 12.58
N GLN A 63 -3.90 3.56 12.45
CA GLN A 63 -3.11 3.40 11.23
C GLN A 63 -3.99 3.01 10.05
N ARG A 64 -4.86 2.00 10.21
CA ARG A 64 -5.79 1.56 9.15
C ARG A 64 -6.73 2.68 8.72
N LEU A 65 -7.20 3.50 9.66
CA LEU A 65 -8.03 4.66 9.33
C LEU A 65 -7.28 5.68 8.48
N ARG A 66 -6.00 5.97 8.80
CA ARG A 66 -5.16 6.85 7.98
C ARG A 66 -4.96 6.29 6.57
N GLU A 67 -4.68 4.99 6.45
CA GLU A 67 -4.52 4.31 5.17
C GLU A 67 -5.81 4.37 4.33
N GLN A 68 -6.97 4.17 4.95
CA GLN A 68 -8.27 4.31 4.28
C GLN A 68 -8.51 5.73 3.77
N GLN A 69 -8.27 6.75 4.61
CA GLN A 69 -8.45 8.15 4.22
C GLN A 69 -7.52 8.55 3.07
N GLU A 70 -6.29 8.04 3.06
CA GLU A 70 -5.34 8.24 1.97
C GLU A 70 -5.83 7.59 0.68
N ALA A 71 -6.35 6.36 0.75
CA ALA A 71 -6.93 5.66 -0.41
C ALA A 71 -8.15 6.39 -0.98
N GLU A 72 -9.05 6.88 -0.12
CA GLU A 72 -10.21 7.68 -0.52
C GLU A 72 -9.80 8.99 -1.19
N ARG A 73 -8.75 9.65 -0.67
CA ARG A 73 -8.18 10.86 -1.28
C ARG A 73 -7.62 10.57 -2.68
N LEU A 74 -6.84 9.49 -2.82
CA LEU A 74 -6.26 9.10 -4.11
C LEU A 74 -7.35 8.78 -5.14
N LEU A 75 -8.41 8.08 -4.74
CA LEU A 75 -9.55 7.81 -5.61
C LEU A 75 -10.25 9.12 -6.03
N ALA A 76 -10.49 10.03 -5.09
CA ALA A 76 -11.09 11.33 -5.40
C ALA A 76 -10.25 12.14 -6.39
N ASP A 77 -8.93 12.16 -6.21
CA ASP A 77 -8.01 12.84 -7.13
C ASP A 77 -7.95 12.18 -8.51
N PHE A 78 -8.02 10.85 -8.57
CA PHE A 78 -8.15 10.11 -9.83
C PHE A 78 -9.44 10.47 -10.56
N CYS A 79 -10.60 10.41 -9.88
CA CYS A 79 -11.90 10.76 -10.44
C CYS A 79 -11.93 12.20 -10.98
N LYS A 80 -11.34 13.15 -10.24
CA LYS A 80 -11.19 14.54 -10.69
C LYS A 80 -10.39 14.65 -11.98
N ARG A 81 -9.26 13.93 -12.09
CA ARG A 81 -8.41 13.96 -13.30
C ARG A 81 -9.11 13.33 -14.51
N GLN A 82 -9.90 12.29 -14.29
CA GLN A 82 -10.66 11.62 -15.35
C GLN A 82 -11.95 12.37 -15.73
N GLY A 83 -12.41 13.32 -14.90
CA GLY A 83 -13.69 14.01 -15.10
C GLY A 83 -14.90 13.09 -14.96
N LYS A 84 -14.72 11.91 -14.35
CA LYS A 84 -15.74 10.90 -14.12
C LYS A 84 -15.57 10.33 -12.73
N ASN A 85 -16.68 10.11 -12.03
CA ASN A 85 -16.67 9.41 -10.76
C ASN A 85 -16.67 7.90 -11.01
N PHE A 86 -15.79 7.21 -10.30
CA PHE A 86 -15.70 5.76 -10.28
C PHE A 86 -15.92 5.30 -8.85
N ASP A 87 -16.72 4.26 -8.70
CA ASP A 87 -16.87 3.54 -7.43
C ASP A 87 -15.77 2.48 -7.28
N ILE A 88 -15.52 2.05 -6.05
CA ILE A 88 -14.44 1.09 -5.74
C ILE A 88 -14.61 -0.21 -6.54
N ASP A 89 -15.84 -0.71 -6.66
CA ASP A 89 -16.16 -1.94 -7.39
C ASP A 89 -15.94 -1.83 -8.91
N GLU A 90 -15.87 -0.61 -9.44
CA GLU A 90 -15.64 -0.36 -10.88
C GLU A 90 -14.14 -0.29 -11.23
N LEU A 91 -13.26 -0.10 -10.25
CA LEU A 91 -11.84 0.14 -10.48
C LEU A 91 -11.14 -1.05 -11.13
N GLU A 92 -11.52 -2.28 -10.78
CA GLU A 92 -10.93 -3.48 -11.36
C GLU A 92 -11.31 -3.62 -12.84
N ALA A 93 -12.58 -3.40 -13.17
CA ALA A 93 -13.06 -3.41 -14.55
C ALA A 93 -12.38 -2.30 -15.39
N LEU A 94 -12.27 -1.10 -14.82
CA LEU A 94 -11.57 0.02 -15.46
C LEU A 94 -10.09 -0.31 -15.71
N HIS A 95 -9.43 -0.94 -14.74
CA HIS A 95 -8.03 -1.35 -14.88
C HIS A 95 -7.86 -2.32 -16.06
N GLN A 96 -8.70 -3.36 -16.14
CA GLN A 96 -8.68 -4.33 -17.25
C GLN A 96 -8.96 -3.67 -18.60
N GLU A 97 -9.91 -2.72 -18.67
CA GLU A 97 -10.19 -1.96 -19.89
C GLU A 97 -8.96 -1.16 -20.35
N LEU A 98 -8.31 -0.46 -19.42
CA LEU A 98 -7.10 0.31 -19.71
C LEU A 98 -5.94 -0.57 -20.16
N GLU A 99 -5.75 -1.74 -19.54
CA GLU A 99 -4.72 -2.71 -19.95
C GLU A 99 -4.98 -3.23 -21.36
N ALA A 100 -6.22 -3.62 -21.67
CA ALA A 100 -6.62 -4.05 -23.00
C ALA A 100 -6.40 -2.94 -24.04
N ARG A 101 -6.70 -1.69 -23.67
CA ARG A 101 -6.47 -0.53 -24.54
C ARG A 101 -4.98 -0.29 -24.79
N ILE A 102 -4.14 -0.42 -23.78
CA ILE A 102 -2.68 -0.31 -23.91
C ILE A 102 -2.13 -1.40 -24.83
N ALA A 103 -2.59 -2.65 -24.67
CA ALA A 103 -2.18 -3.75 -25.54
C ALA A 103 -2.54 -3.47 -27.01
N SER A 104 -3.80 -3.10 -27.28
CA SER A 104 -4.27 -2.77 -28.63
C SER A 104 -3.51 -1.60 -29.28
N LEU A 105 -3.20 -0.56 -28.50
CA LEU A 105 -2.39 0.56 -28.99
C LEU A 105 -0.95 0.13 -29.27
N SER A 106 -0.38 -0.73 -28.44
CA SER A 106 0.97 -1.27 -28.63
C SER A 106 1.07 -2.10 -29.92
N ASP A 107 0.07 -2.94 -30.18
CA ASP A 107 -0.03 -3.71 -31.42
C ASP A 107 -0.15 -2.79 -32.63
N SER A 108 -1.01 -1.77 -32.55
CA SER A 108 -1.19 -0.78 -33.61
C SER A 108 0.11 -0.04 -33.94
N VAL A 109 0.88 0.33 -32.91
CA VAL A 109 2.19 0.98 -33.08
C VAL A 109 3.21 0.02 -33.69
N SER A 110 3.19 -1.27 -33.32
CA SER A 110 4.06 -2.28 -33.93
C SER A 110 3.76 -2.47 -35.42
N ASN A 111 2.48 -2.65 -35.76
CA ASN A 111 2.04 -2.80 -37.15
C ASN A 111 2.42 -1.59 -38.01
N ALA A 112 2.19 -0.38 -37.50
CA ALA A 112 2.59 0.84 -38.20
C ALA A 112 4.11 0.94 -38.42
N ARG A 113 4.93 0.38 -37.52
CA ARG A 113 6.39 0.32 -37.69
C ARG A 113 6.78 -0.68 -38.78
N GLU A 114 6.13 -1.84 -38.83
CA GLU A 114 6.34 -2.85 -39.86
C GLU A 114 5.95 -2.33 -41.25
N GLU A 115 4.77 -1.72 -41.38
CA GLU A 115 4.32 -1.09 -42.63
C GLU A 115 5.30 0.00 -43.10
N ARG A 116 5.75 0.85 -42.17
CA ARG A 116 6.76 1.88 -42.50
C ARG A 116 8.08 1.26 -42.97
N MET A 117 8.49 0.13 -42.41
CA MET A 117 9.70 -0.58 -42.84
C MET A 117 9.51 -1.19 -44.24
N ALA A 118 8.35 -1.80 -44.51
CA ALA A 118 8.03 -2.34 -45.83
C ALA A 118 8.03 -1.25 -46.92
N LEU A 119 7.39 -0.11 -46.66
CA LEU A 119 7.37 1.03 -47.58
C LEU A 119 8.77 1.59 -47.86
N ARG A 120 9.66 1.61 -46.85
CA ARG A 120 11.06 2.01 -47.04
C ARG A 120 11.80 1.04 -47.96
N GLN A 121 11.63 -0.26 -47.76
CA GLN A 121 12.24 -1.27 -48.61
C GLN A 121 11.75 -1.17 -50.06
N GLU A 122 10.44 -0.97 -50.27
CA GLU A 122 9.88 -0.77 -51.60
C GLU A 122 10.42 0.52 -52.26
N GLN A 123 10.54 1.61 -51.50
CA GLN A 123 11.13 2.85 -51.99
C GLN A 123 12.59 2.65 -52.45
N GLU A 124 13.41 1.95 -51.67
CA GLU A 124 14.79 1.63 -52.01
C GLU A 124 14.87 0.77 -53.30
N GLN A 125 13.99 -0.23 -53.42
CA GLN A 125 13.89 -1.07 -54.61
C GLN A 125 13.52 -0.26 -55.86
N LEU A 126 12.50 0.60 -55.77
CA LEU A 126 12.09 1.45 -56.89
C LEU A 126 13.19 2.44 -57.29
N GLN A 127 13.87 3.06 -56.32
CA GLN A 127 14.98 3.97 -56.58
C GLN A 127 16.13 3.27 -57.30
N SER A 128 16.54 2.08 -56.85
CA SER A 128 17.60 1.30 -57.53
C SER A 128 17.21 0.91 -58.96
N ARG A 129 15.94 0.54 -59.19
CA ARG A 129 15.43 0.20 -60.53
C ARG A 129 15.39 1.41 -61.46
N ILE A 130 14.98 2.58 -60.96
CA ILE A 130 15.02 3.84 -61.70
C ILE A 130 16.47 4.16 -62.09
N GLN A 131 17.42 4.07 -61.17
CA GLN A 131 18.84 4.31 -61.45
C GLN A 131 19.38 3.36 -62.54
N SER A 132 19.06 2.06 -62.47
CA SER A 132 19.47 1.09 -63.49
C SER A 132 18.89 1.41 -64.88
N LEU A 133 17.60 1.78 -64.95
CA LEU A 133 16.96 2.17 -66.21
C LEU A 133 17.55 3.47 -66.77
N MET A 134 17.81 4.47 -65.92
CA MET A 134 18.45 5.72 -66.33
C MET A 134 19.86 5.50 -66.89
N GLN A 135 20.64 4.56 -66.34
CA GLN A 135 21.95 4.21 -66.89
C GLN A 135 21.88 3.53 -68.27
N ARG A 136 20.79 2.82 -68.57
CA ARG A 136 20.58 2.11 -69.85
C ARG A 136 19.96 2.98 -70.93
N ALA A 137 19.26 4.05 -70.56
CA ALA A 137 18.59 4.96 -71.48
C ALA A 137 19.52 5.59 -72.56
N PRO A 138 20.77 6.01 -72.26
CA PRO A 138 21.69 6.54 -73.27
C PRO A 138 22.04 5.53 -74.36
N VAL A 139 22.20 4.25 -73.99
CA VAL A 139 22.49 3.17 -74.93
C VAL A 139 21.29 2.89 -75.84
N TRP A 140 20.07 2.99 -75.30
CA TRP A 140 18.85 2.77 -76.06
C TRP A 140 18.59 3.90 -77.06
N LEU A 141 18.80 5.15 -76.65
CA LEU A 141 18.73 6.30 -77.57
C LEU A 141 19.78 6.21 -78.68
N ALA A 142 21.02 5.79 -78.37
CA ALA A 142 22.07 5.58 -79.37
C ALA A 142 21.75 4.44 -80.36
N ALA A 143 21.15 3.33 -79.88
CA ALA A 143 20.74 2.22 -80.74
C ALA A 143 19.59 2.60 -81.70
N GLN A 144 18.70 3.50 -81.27
CA GLN A 144 17.56 3.95 -82.07
C GLN A 144 17.98 4.91 -83.20
N THR A 145 18.96 5.79 -82.95
CA THR A 145 19.52 6.68 -83.99
C THR A 145 20.32 5.93 -85.05
N VAL A 146 20.97 4.81 -84.68
CA VAL A 146 21.72 3.97 -85.64
C VAL A 146 20.79 3.12 -86.51
N SER A 147 19.62 2.73 -86.03
CA SER A 147 18.65 1.95 -86.82
C SER A 147 17.72 2.79 -87.70
N THR A 148 17.79 4.12 -87.60
CA THR A 148 16.99 5.08 -88.39
C THR A 148 17.82 5.92 -89.37
N SER A 149 19.12 5.63 -89.49
CA SER A 149 20.02 6.15 -90.54
C SER A 149 20.28 5.07 -91.59
#